data_AF-A0A329B8Y4-F1
#
_entry.id   AF-A0A329B8Y4-F1
#
_cell.length_a   1.000
_cell.length_b   1.000
_cell.length_c   1.000
_cell.angle_alpha   90.00
_cell.angle_beta   90.00
_cell.angle_gamma   90.00
#
_symmetry.space_group_name_H-M   'P 1'
#
loop_
_entity.id
_entity.type
_entity.pdbx_description
1 polymer ?
#
loop_
_entity_poly.entity_id
_entity_poly.type
_entity_poly.pdbx_seq_one_letter_code
_entity_poly.pdbx_strand_id
1 'polypeptide(L)'
;MYHLTDPQAWRLGLPWQQRRNVVTDPDGYAGYPVGNSSTGLDYEALVQPDGVLGDSQPRDYAGQSLVCYFNQAGTAQQDAQSAPPWLALVHHIEVAELDAEALHAYDDVPDFDLKTELAAAGYAEQPLLFPRADESAATVWVIAHGYHGYVDAEGAWLPFNLPRTQQSSLLVGASTLAYDDDSCVVVSSTDALGNQTRTACDYRFLAPWQLIDANGNKQEVLFDALGRVCATSFYGSELDENDAVISTGFDPVADYDAGAAALASIDAALDDPAGAVQGCASACLYQPDSWMGSVSQAGLAAYGSAAQAAAWWQALLHAHLIAPDGRIRSRGHAWARGTTDIAGLPSSLRPLLADAPRSPVQSAILQADQYPGADTAAQIRIALTQSDGFGRALQSKQKAEPGDAYQVDADGNVLLDDNGMPVVADTGTAPRWTVSGRVEYDNKGQPIRQYQPYFINAPQYVNDSSIRNWGYADTHYHDALGREIRVVTALGYLRRHSDYPWFSVDEDENDTLSEVLSAQGAR
;
A
#
# COMPACT_ATOMS: atom_id res chain seq x y z
N MET A 1 29.92 3.53 16.78
CA MET A 1 28.68 4.15 17.30
C MET A 1 29.05 5.16 18.38
N TYR A 2 28.21 6.17 18.59
CA TYR A 2 28.31 7.04 19.78
C TYR A 2 27.40 6.56 20.90
N HIS A 3 27.85 6.79 22.13
CA HIS A 3 27.10 6.54 23.35
C HIS A 3 27.14 7.80 24.22
N LEU A 4 25.99 8.42 24.40
CA LEU A 4 25.81 9.51 25.36
C LEU A 4 25.44 8.86 26.69
N THR A 5 26.39 8.84 27.62
CA THR A 5 26.29 8.10 28.90
C THR A 5 26.10 9.01 30.11
N ASP A 6 25.89 10.31 29.87
CA ASP A 6 25.52 11.23 30.94
C ASP A 6 24.16 10.78 31.53
N PRO A 7 24.03 10.64 32.86
CA PRO A 7 22.76 10.22 33.49
C PRO A 7 21.55 11.11 33.19
N GLN A 8 21.77 12.39 32.84
CA GLN A 8 20.71 13.32 32.44
C GLN A 8 20.48 13.34 30.93
N ALA A 9 21.36 12.70 30.15
CA ALA A 9 21.33 12.63 28.70
C ALA A 9 21.82 11.26 28.21
N TRP A 10 21.06 10.20 28.55
CA TRP A 10 21.39 8.80 28.26
C TRP A 10 20.81 8.32 26.92
N ARG A 11 21.65 8.17 25.89
CA ARG A 11 21.27 7.71 24.55
C ARG A 11 22.40 6.89 23.94
N LEU A 12 22.12 5.61 23.68
CA LEU A 12 23.11 4.63 23.22
C LEU A 12 22.86 4.26 21.76
N GLY A 13 23.92 3.80 21.08
CA GLY A 13 23.79 3.19 19.75
C GLY A 13 23.51 4.19 18.66
N LEU A 14 23.95 5.44 18.83
CA LEU A 14 23.87 6.44 17.77
C LEU A 14 24.76 6.00 16.59
N PRO A 15 24.22 5.94 15.36
CA PRO A 15 25.01 5.66 14.16
C PRO A 15 26.21 6.60 14.06
N TRP A 16 27.35 6.11 13.59
CA TRP A 16 28.54 6.93 13.43
C TRP A 16 29.32 6.49 12.20
N GLN A 17 30.10 5.43 12.33
CA GLN A 17 30.97 4.90 11.29
C GLN A 17 30.62 3.44 11.03
N GLN A 18 30.61 3.05 9.77
CA GLN A 18 30.49 1.68 9.32
C GLN A 18 31.44 1.45 8.15
N ARG A 19 32.20 0.35 8.19
CA ARG A 19 32.97 -0.16 7.05
C ARG A 19 32.60 -1.62 6.82
N ARG A 20 32.53 -2.01 5.55
CA ARG A 20 32.34 -3.40 5.14
C ARG A 20 33.55 -3.83 4.32
N ASN A 21 33.96 -5.08 4.53
CA ASN A 21 34.93 -5.74 3.68
C ASN A 21 34.40 -7.16 3.38
N VAL A 22 34.83 -7.73 2.27
CA VAL A 22 34.56 -9.12 1.90
C VAL A 22 35.85 -9.91 2.06
N VAL A 23 35.77 -11.06 2.72
CA VAL A 23 36.87 -12.02 2.79
C VAL A 23 36.48 -13.21 1.93
N THR A 24 37.29 -13.48 0.91
CA THR A 24 37.15 -14.66 0.06
C THR A 24 38.38 -15.52 0.23
N ASP A 25 38.21 -16.72 0.78
CA ASP A 25 39.31 -17.68 0.89
C ASP A 25 39.63 -18.26 -0.51
N PRO A 26 40.89 -18.17 -0.98
CA PRO A 26 41.30 -18.70 -2.28
C PRO A 26 41.08 -20.21 -2.41
N ASP A 27 41.15 -20.96 -1.30
CA ASP A 27 40.94 -22.40 -1.25
C ASP A 27 39.46 -22.78 -1.05
N GLY A 28 38.56 -21.79 -1.06
CA GLY A 28 37.12 -21.98 -0.90
C GLY A 28 36.76 -22.66 0.42
N TYR A 29 35.82 -23.61 0.39
CA TYR A 29 35.38 -24.35 1.59
C TYR A 29 36.54 -25.09 2.30
N ALA A 30 37.61 -25.46 1.56
CA ALA A 30 38.73 -26.20 2.12
C ALA A 30 39.70 -25.33 2.94
N GLY A 31 39.70 -24.00 2.72
CA GLY A 31 40.51 -23.03 3.46
C GLY A 31 39.89 -22.57 4.78
N TYR A 32 38.56 -22.74 4.93
CA TYR A 32 37.90 -22.51 6.21
C TYR A 32 38.45 -23.48 7.28
N PRO A 33 38.75 -23.01 8.50
CA PRO A 33 39.41 -23.82 9.51
C PRO A 33 38.54 -25.04 9.86
N VAL A 34 38.86 -26.19 9.26
CA VAL A 34 38.38 -27.51 9.68
C VAL A 34 39.15 -28.00 10.92
N GLY A 35 39.73 -27.08 11.68
CA GLY A 35 40.62 -27.35 12.80
C GLY A 35 39.84 -27.66 14.08
N ASN A 36 39.83 -28.94 14.46
CA ASN A 36 39.27 -29.55 15.69
C ASN A 36 37.75 -29.84 15.70
N SER A 37 36.88 -28.92 15.29
CA SER A 37 35.43 -29.18 15.29
C SER A 37 34.91 -29.33 13.87
N SER A 38 34.31 -30.47 13.57
CA SER A 38 33.62 -30.73 12.29
C SER A 38 32.29 -29.96 12.19
N THR A 39 32.21 -28.72 12.69
CA THR A 39 30.95 -28.02 12.99
C THR A 39 30.77 -26.67 12.27
N GLY A 40 31.70 -26.24 11.42
CA GLY A 40 31.63 -24.98 10.67
C GLY A 40 32.23 -23.79 11.43
N LEU A 41 31.90 -22.56 11.01
CA LEU A 41 32.36 -21.34 11.68
C LEU A 41 31.55 -21.05 12.96
N ASP A 42 32.26 -20.73 14.04
CA ASP A 42 31.69 -20.23 15.29
C ASP A 42 32.43 -18.95 15.75
N TYR A 43 31.95 -18.36 16.84
CA TYR A 43 32.52 -17.13 17.39
C TYR A 43 33.99 -17.32 17.75
N GLU A 44 34.32 -18.41 18.45
CA GLU A 44 35.67 -18.75 18.91
C GLU A 44 36.67 -18.91 17.76
N ALA A 45 36.25 -19.50 16.63
CA ALA A 45 37.07 -19.64 15.42
C ALA A 45 37.28 -18.29 14.72
N LEU A 46 36.26 -17.43 14.68
CA LEU A 46 36.32 -16.12 14.02
C LEU A 46 37.20 -15.10 14.77
N VAL A 47 37.29 -15.20 16.10
CA VAL A 47 38.11 -14.29 16.93
C VAL A 47 39.55 -14.74 17.12
N GLN A 48 39.97 -15.86 16.53
CA GLN A 48 41.39 -16.25 16.56
C GLN A 48 42.25 -15.22 15.82
N PRO A 49 43.41 -14.80 16.37
CA PRO A 49 44.28 -13.79 15.74
C PRO A 49 44.68 -14.12 14.30
N ASP A 50 44.93 -15.41 14.01
CA ASP A 50 45.30 -15.92 12.69
C ASP A 50 44.11 -16.58 11.97
N GLY A 51 42.88 -16.35 12.45
CA GLY A 51 41.64 -16.89 11.87
C GLY A 51 41.19 -16.14 10.61
N VAL A 52 40.03 -16.53 10.06
CA VAL A 52 39.48 -15.98 8.79
C VAL A 52 39.22 -14.47 8.85
N LEU A 53 38.93 -13.90 10.03
CA LEU A 53 38.77 -12.46 10.20
C LEU A 53 40.04 -11.76 10.73
N GLY A 54 41.12 -12.50 10.95
CA GLY A 54 42.39 -12.02 11.48
C GLY A 54 43.01 -10.90 10.63
N ASP A 55 43.83 -10.06 11.25
CA ASP A 55 44.36 -8.85 10.63
C ASP A 55 45.24 -9.13 9.41
N SER A 56 45.88 -10.30 9.35
CA SER A 56 46.73 -10.75 8.24
C SER A 56 45.95 -11.23 7.01
N GLN A 57 44.64 -11.49 7.14
CA GLN A 57 43.84 -12.01 6.03
C GLN A 57 43.56 -10.93 4.98
N PRO A 58 43.83 -11.22 3.68
CA PRO A 58 43.40 -10.38 2.57
C PRO A 58 41.89 -10.18 2.60
N ARG A 59 41.44 -8.98 2.24
CA ARG A 59 40.01 -8.64 2.13
C ARG A 59 39.81 -7.52 1.16
N ASP A 60 38.71 -7.58 0.44
CA ASP A 60 38.31 -6.56 -0.51
C ASP A 60 37.44 -5.53 0.20
N TYR A 61 37.71 -4.26 -0.04
CA TYR A 61 36.89 -3.18 0.48
C TYR A 61 35.49 -3.23 -0.18
N ALA A 62 34.44 -3.10 0.63
CA ALA A 62 33.05 -3.22 0.17
C ALA A 62 32.19 -1.99 0.56
N GLY A 63 32.84 -0.85 0.76
CA GLY A 63 32.22 0.41 1.08
C GLY A 63 32.23 0.78 2.56
N GLN A 64 31.88 2.04 2.80
CA GLN A 64 31.80 2.64 4.13
C GLN A 64 30.71 3.71 4.17
N SER A 65 30.24 4.02 5.37
CA SER A 65 29.34 5.15 5.62
C SER A 65 29.70 5.89 6.90
N LEU A 66 29.51 7.20 6.88
CA LEU A 66 29.71 8.12 8.00
C LEU A 66 28.44 8.95 8.22
N VAL A 67 27.95 8.98 9.45
CA VAL A 67 26.83 9.84 9.86
C VAL A 67 27.40 11.07 10.56
N CYS A 68 27.18 12.23 9.96
CA CYS A 68 27.60 13.53 10.47
C CYS A 68 26.44 14.18 11.22
N TYR A 69 26.71 14.78 12.38
CA TYR A 69 25.70 15.42 13.24
C TYR A 69 25.90 16.93 13.31
N PHE A 70 24.85 17.66 13.67
CA PHE A 70 24.95 19.08 14.00
C PHE A 70 25.62 19.32 15.35
N ASN A 71 26.27 20.48 15.47
CA ASN A 71 26.69 21.05 16.75
C ASN A 71 25.46 21.43 17.61
N GLN A 72 25.68 21.81 18.87
CA GLN A 72 24.58 22.12 19.80
C GLN A 72 23.71 23.30 19.33
N ALA A 73 24.28 24.22 18.55
CA ALA A 73 23.57 25.38 18.02
C ALA A 73 22.73 25.05 16.77
N GLY A 74 22.89 23.87 16.16
CA GLY A 74 22.19 23.50 14.93
C GLY A 74 22.66 24.25 13.68
N THR A 75 23.79 24.97 13.75
CA THR A 75 24.26 25.89 12.70
C THR A 75 25.33 25.31 11.80
N ALA A 76 26.05 24.28 12.25
CA ALA A 76 27.13 23.66 11.51
C ALA A 76 27.30 22.20 11.92
N GLN A 77 27.99 21.45 11.08
CA GLN A 77 28.46 20.11 11.43
C GLN A 77 29.32 20.15 12.69
N GLN A 78 29.06 19.21 13.60
CA GLN A 78 29.94 18.86 14.71
C GLN A 78 31.13 18.07 14.17
N ASP A 79 32.30 18.23 14.78
CA ASP A 79 33.46 17.38 14.49
C ASP A 79 33.05 15.90 14.49
N ALA A 80 33.25 15.23 13.36
CA ALA A 80 32.84 13.85 13.13
C ALA A 80 33.62 12.82 13.96
N GLN A 81 34.61 13.24 14.77
CA GLN A 81 35.27 12.40 15.77
C GLN A 81 34.71 12.63 17.19
N SER A 82 33.97 13.72 17.38
CA SER A 82 33.40 14.11 18.66
C SER A 82 31.96 13.59 18.81
N ALA A 83 31.58 13.19 20.04
CA ALA A 83 30.21 12.77 20.29
C ALA A 83 29.21 13.90 19.97
N PRO A 84 28.04 13.57 19.39
CA PRO A 84 27.04 14.57 19.06
C PRO A 84 26.39 15.14 20.32
N PRO A 85 25.78 16.33 20.24
CA PRO A 85 24.88 16.83 21.28
C PRO A 85 23.71 15.87 21.51
N TRP A 86 23.01 16.04 22.64
CA TRP A 86 21.88 15.19 23.07
C TRP A 86 20.82 14.93 21.97
N LEU A 87 20.43 15.99 21.24
CA LEU A 87 19.43 15.88 20.19
C LEU A 87 19.88 14.95 19.05
N ALA A 88 21.19 14.83 18.84
CA ALA A 88 21.82 14.04 17.78
C ALA A 88 21.12 14.24 16.42
N LEU A 89 20.91 15.51 16.05
CA LEU A 89 20.33 15.88 14.76
C LEU A 89 21.35 15.59 13.67
N VAL A 90 20.95 14.77 12.70
CA VAL A 90 21.81 14.43 11.55
C VAL A 90 21.97 15.67 10.68
N HIS A 91 23.22 15.98 10.35
CA HIS A 91 23.58 17.02 9.39
C HIS A 91 23.54 16.50 7.97
N HIS A 92 24.16 15.35 7.72
CA HIS A 92 24.16 14.63 6.46
C HIS A 92 24.75 13.22 6.69
N ILE A 93 24.68 12.39 5.66
CA ILE A 93 25.32 11.08 5.62
C ILE A 93 26.29 11.07 4.44
N GLU A 94 27.50 10.56 4.65
CA GLU A 94 28.47 10.31 3.59
C GLU A 94 28.51 8.80 3.32
N VAL A 95 28.42 8.41 2.05
CA VAL A 95 28.53 7.02 1.61
C VAL A 95 29.61 6.92 0.54
N ALA A 96 30.55 5.99 0.71
CA ALA A 96 31.57 5.74 -0.30
C ALA A 96 30.98 5.07 -1.54
N GLU A 97 31.35 5.63 -2.69
CA GLU A 97 30.88 5.20 -4.01
C GLU A 97 32.02 4.64 -4.86
N LEU A 98 33.22 5.23 -4.78
CA LEU A 98 34.38 4.79 -5.56
C LEU A 98 35.62 4.65 -4.65
N ASP A 99 36.24 3.48 -4.69
CA ASP A 99 37.56 3.22 -4.14
C ASP A 99 38.61 3.21 -5.26
N ALA A 100 39.87 2.91 -4.92
CA ALA A 100 40.96 2.90 -5.90
C ALA A 100 40.71 1.90 -7.06
N GLU A 101 40.16 0.73 -6.77
CA GLU A 101 39.85 -0.30 -7.78
C GLU A 101 38.72 0.17 -8.70
N ALA A 102 37.65 0.76 -8.17
CA ALA A 102 36.55 1.28 -8.97
C ALA A 102 36.99 2.40 -9.94
N LEU A 103 38.02 3.19 -9.59
CA LEU A 103 38.53 4.25 -10.45
C LEU A 103 39.21 3.73 -11.72
N HIS A 104 39.62 2.46 -11.78
CA HIS A 104 40.19 1.86 -12.99
C HIS A 104 39.20 1.84 -14.16
N ALA A 105 37.89 1.96 -13.89
CA ALA A 105 36.87 2.13 -14.93
C ALA A 105 37.09 3.37 -15.82
N TYR A 106 37.91 4.32 -15.39
CA TYR A 106 38.22 5.56 -16.11
C TYR A 106 39.60 5.57 -16.79
N ASP A 107 40.41 4.51 -16.67
CA ASP A 107 41.79 4.47 -17.17
C ASP A 107 41.91 4.75 -18.67
N ASP A 108 40.90 4.33 -19.45
CA ASP A 108 40.87 4.47 -20.90
C ASP A 108 40.17 5.75 -21.39
N VAL A 109 39.79 6.68 -20.49
CA VAL A 109 39.10 7.93 -20.86
C VAL A 109 40.13 9.02 -21.19
N PRO A 110 40.26 9.45 -22.47
CA PRO A 110 41.26 10.45 -22.86
C PRO A 110 40.85 11.87 -22.43
N ASP A 111 41.86 12.71 -22.17
CA ASP A 111 41.71 14.15 -21.89
C ASP A 111 40.72 14.48 -20.75
N PHE A 112 40.75 13.68 -19.68
CA PHE A 112 39.78 13.73 -18.58
C PHE A 112 40.49 13.94 -17.22
N ASP A 113 40.28 15.09 -16.58
CA ASP A 113 40.72 15.31 -15.19
C ASP A 113 39.68 14.72 -14.23
N LEU A 114 39.82 13.42 -13.97
CA LEU A 114 38.91 12.64 -13.14
C LEU A 114 38.65 13.30 -11.77
N LYS A 115 39.67 13.86 -11.11
CA LYS A 115 39.50 14.47 -9.78
C LYS A 115 38.62 15.71 -9.84
N THR A 116 38.86 16.57 -10.82
CA THR A 116 38.07 17.79 -11.01
C THR A 116 36.62 17.46 -11.40
N GLU A 117 36.42 16.48 -12.28
CA GLU A 117 35.10 16.07 -12.74
C GLU A 117 34.29 15.38 -11.63
N LEU A 118 34.91 14.52 -10.82
CA LEU A 118 34.27 13.94 -9.63
C LEU A 118 33.88 15.03 -8.62
N ALA A 119 34.77 15.98 -8.35
CA ALA A 119 34.44 17.10 -7.46
C ALA A 119 33.28 17.95 -8.01
N ALA A 120 33.26 18.22 -9.32
CA ALA A 120 32.17 18.94 -9.98
C ALA A 120 30.83 18.16 -9.94
N ALA A 121 30.90 16.83 -9.98
CA ALA A 121 29.76 15.94 -9.81
C ALA A 121 29.33 15.77 -8.33
N GLY A 122 29.99 16.46 -7.38
CA GLY A 122 29.62 16.49 -5.96
C GLY A 122 30.22 15.37 -5.11
N TYR A 123 31.19 14.62 -5.64
CA TYR A 123 31.96 13.68 -4.85
C TYR A 123 33.01 14.41 -3.99
N ALA A 124 33.33 13.84 -2.84
CA ALA A 124 34.42 14.30 -1.98
C ALA A 124 35.36 13.15 -1.61
N GLU A 125 36.65 13.42 -1.51
CA GLU A 125 37.60 12.45 -0.97
C GLU A 125 37.47 12.40 0.56
N GLN A 126 37.27 11.21 1.12
CA GLN A 126 37.30 10.95 2.55
C GLN A 126 38.34 9.89 2.89
N PRO A 127 39.00 9.96 4.06
CA PRO A 127 39.83 8.88 4.55
C PRO A 127 39.04 7.58 4.70
N LEU A 128 39.72 6.45 4.54
CA LEU A 128 39.13 5.16 4.90
C LEU A 128 38.77 5.13 6.38
N LEU A 129 37.58 4.61 6.69
CA LEU A 129 37.16 4.31 8.05
C LEU A 129 37.83 3.01 8.51
N PHE A 130 38.23 2.98 9.78
CA PHE A 130 38.96 1.84 10.36
C PHE A 130 40.14 1.37 9.48
N PRO A 131 41.06 2.28 9.08
CA PRO A 131 42.11 1.94 8.12
C PRO A 131 43.09 0.95 8.76
N ARG A 132 43.55 -0.02 7.96
CA ARG A 132 44.69 -0.87 8.32
C ARG A 132 45.99 -0.07 8.26
N ALA A 133 47.07 -0.64 8.79
CA ALA A 133 48.36 0.04 8.84
C ALA A 133 48.86 0.46 7.44
N ASP A 134 48.68 -0.39 6.44
CA ASP A 134 48.98 -0.19 5.02
C ASP A 134 48.00 0.74 4.29
N GLU A 135 46.82 0.97 4.85
CA GLU A 135 45.75 1.80 4.30
C GLU A 135 45.68 3.21 4.93
N SER A 136 46.57 3.52 5.87
CA SER A 136 46.47 4.72 6.73
C SER A 136 46.46 6.06 5.98
N ALA A 137 46.91 6.10 4.72
CA ALA A 137 46.87 7.26 3.84
C ALA A 137 45.87 7.15 2.68
N ALA A 138 45.11 6.05 2.59
CA ALA A 138 44.19 5.80 1.48
C ALA A 138 42.87 6.55 1.67
N THR A 139 42.30 6.98 0.55
CA THR A 139 41.04 7.71 0.47
C THR A 139 40.05 6.98 -0.43
N VAL A 140 38.78 7.31 -0.25
CA VAL A 140 37.66 6.89 -1.10
C VAL A 140 36.84 8.12 -1.47
N TRP A 141 36.17 8.06 -2.63
CA TRP A 141 35.23 9.09 -3.03
C TRP A 141 33.85 8.79 -2.47
N VAL A 142 33.29 9.76 -1.76
CA VAL A 142 31.96 9.67 -1.14
C VAL A 142 31.00 10.66 -1.76
N ILE A 143 29.71 10.37 -1.65
CA ILE A 143 28.64 11.35 -1.85
C ILE A 143 28.02 11.66 -0.49
N ALA A 144 27.93 12.96 -0.19
CA ALA A 144 27.21 13.45 0.98
C ALA A 144 25.75 13.76 0.61
N HIS A 145 24.80 13.25 1.39
CA HIS A 145 23.38 13.40 1.11
C HIS A 145 22.50 13.54 2.37
N GLY A 146 21.24 13.91 2.16
CA GLY A 146 20.22 13.98 3.22
C GLY A 146 20.38 15.18 4.16
N TYR A 147 20.71 16.34 3.61
CA TYR A 147 20.90 17.58 4.38
C TYR A 147 19.57 18.12 4.91
N HIS A 148 19.62 18.64 6.14
CA HIS A 148 18.52 19.29 6.83
C HIS A 148 18.98 20.61 7.45
N GLY A 149 18.09 21.57 7.60
CA GLY A 149 18.33 22.78 8.40
C GLY A 149 17.26 22.93 9.48
N TYR A 150 17.66 23.34 10.69
CA TYR A 150 16.76 23.38 11.86
C TYR A 150 16.58 24.77 12.48
N VAL A 151 17.55 25.67 12.25
CA VAL A 151 17.53 27.05 12.74
C VAL A 151 17.43 28.02 11.58
N ASP A 152 16.88 29.22 11.82
CA ASP A 152 16.88 30.30 10.83
C ASP A 152 18.25 31.00 10.74
N ALA A 153 18.31 32.07 9.94
CA ALA A 153 19.54 32.83 9.71
C ALA A 153 20.09 33.49 10.99
N GLU A 154 19.21 33.76 11.97
CA GLU A 154 19.54 34.31 13.28
C GLU A 154 19.86 33.21 14.32
N GLY A 155 19.73 31.93 13.95
CA GLY A 155 20.01 30.79 14.83
C GLY A 155 18.83 30.38 15.73
N ALA A 156 17.61 30.83 15.45
CA ALA A 156 16.44 30.50 16.24
C ALA A 156 15.76 29.19 15.79
N TRP A 157 15.48 28.36 16.78
CA TRP A 157 14.84 27.05 16.61
C TRP A 157 13.33 27.17 16.43
N LEU A 158 12.76 26.23 15.66
CA LEU A 158 11.34 25.91 15.78
C LEU A 158 11.06 25.13 17.06
N PRO A 159 9.81 25.15 17.58
CA PRO A 159 9.36 24.19 18.58
C PRO A 159 9.70 22.76 18.17
N PHE A 160 10.01 21.92 19.16
CA PHE A 160 10.34 20.50 18.97
C PHE A 160 11.52 20.21 18.03
N ASN A 161 12.37 21.22 17.73
CA ASN A 161 13.54 21.08 16.86
C ASN A 161 13.16 20.54 15.46
N LEU A 162 12.03 20.99 14.92
CA LEU A 162 11.56 20.58 13.61
C LEU A 162 12.47 21.10 12.48
N PRO A 163 12.59 20.34 11.37
CA PRO A 163 13.36 20.78 10.22
C PRO A 163 12.68 21.96 9.52
N ARG A 164 13.42 23.03 9.27
CA ARG A 164 13.02 24.17 8.45
C ARG A 164 13.34 23.96 6.98
N THR A 165 14.39 23.21 6.67
CA THR A 165 14.80 22.96 5.28
C THR A 165 15.22 21.52 5.08
N GLN A 166 15.08 21.06 3.85
CA GLN A 166 15.53 19.74 3.39
C GLN A 166 16.18 19.88 2.02
N GLN A 167 17.26 19.12 1.82
CA GLN A 167 18.06 19.19 0.60
C GLN A 167 18.75 17.84 0.37
N SER A 168 18.62 17.27 -0.82
CA SER A 168 19.17 15.93 -1.09
C SER A 168 20.69 15.93 -1.10
N SER A 169 21.33 16.92 -1.74
CA SER A 169 22.78 17.17 -1.74
C SER A 169 23.06 18.66 -1.90
N LEU A 170 24.31 19.09 -1.70
CA LEU A 170 24.70 20.49 -1.87
C LEU A 170 24.69 20.98 -3.33
N LEU A 171 24.42 20.11 -4.30
CA LEU A 171 24.32 20.46 -5.73
C LEU A 171 22.97 21.10 -6.09
N VAL A 172 21.90 20.75 -5.38
CA VAL A 172 20.55 21.27 -5.62
C VAL A 172 20.18 22.25 -4.53
N GLY A 173 19.35 23.25 -4.77
CA GLY A 173 18.92 24.16 -3.70
C GLY A 173 18.01 23.47 -2.67
N ALA A 174 17.95 24.01 -1.45
CA ALA A 174 17.11 23.49 -0.39
C ALA A 174 15.63 23.87 -0.58
N SER A 175 14.72 22.98 -0.19
CA SER A 175 13.31 23.29 0.00
C SER A 175 13.05 23.75 1.43
N THR A 176 12.21 24.76 1.60
CA THR A 176 11.82 25.32 2.90
C THR A 176 10.46 24.79 3.33
N LEU A 177 10.33 24.42 4.59
CA LEU A 177 9.11 23.91 5.22
C LEU A 177 8.54 24.96 6.17
N ALA A 178 7.22 25.16 6.12
CA ALA A 178 6.48 25.93 7.09
C ALA A 178 5.42 25.05 7.76
N TYR A 179 5.23 25.27 9.06
CA TYR A 179 4.31 24.51 9.89
C TYR A 179 3.10 25.36 10.29
N ASP A 180 2.06 24.70 10.78
CA ASP A 180 0.96 25.35 11.48
C ASP A 180 1.42 26.03 12.79
N ASP A 181 0.53 26.83 13.39
CA ASP A 181 0.82 27.63 14.59
C ASP A 181 1.33 26.78 15.77
N ASP A 182 0.86 25.53 15.87
CA ASP A 182 1.21 24.58 16.94
C ASP A 182 2.33 23.60 16.54
N SER A 183 2.93 23.75 15.36
CA SER A 183 4.07 22.93 14.89
C SER A 183 3.77 21.42 14.83
N CYS A 184 2.55 21.06 14.44
CA CYS A 184 2.08 19.69 14.30
C CYS A 184 2.22 19.16 12.86
N VAL A 185 1.94 19.98 11.84
CA VAL A 185 1.90 19.56 10.44
C VAL A 185 2.57 20.58 9.52
N VAL A 186 3.15 20.10 8.43
CA VAL A 186 3.68 20.98 7.38
C VAL A 186 2.51 21.53 6.56
N VAL A 187 2.34 22.85 6.57
CA VAL A 187 1.27 23.57 5.84
C VAL A 187 1.79 24.21 4.55
N SER A 188 3.12 24.30 4.38
CA SER A 188 3.71 24.74 3.12
C SER A 188 5.10 24.17 2.90
N SER A 189 5.40 23.87 1.64
CA SER A 189 6.74 23.58 1.14
C SER A 189 7.05 24.52 -0.02
N THR A 190 8.22 25.15 0.00
CA THR A 190 8.68 26.05 -1.07
C THR A 190 10.02 25.52 -1.60
N ASP A 191 10.10 25.21 -2.89
CA ASP A 191 11.35 24.75 -3.49
C ASP A 191 12.38 25.89 -3.66
N ALA A 192 13.59 25.54 -4.10
CA ALA A 192 14.67 26.50 -4.29
C ALA A 192 14.42 27.55 -5.39
N LEU A 193 13.45 27.32 -6.28
CA LEU A 193 13.04 28.25 -7.33
C LEU A 193 11.87 29.15 -6.89
N GLY A 194 11.35 28.95 -5.68
CA GLY A 194 10.23 29.70 -5.14
C GLY A 194 8.87 29.12 -5.50
N ASN A 195 8.80 27.94 -6.13
CA ASN A 195 7.53 27.26 -6.35
C ASN A 195 7.00 26.76 -5.01
N GLN A 196 5.75 27.11 -4.71
CA GLN A 196 5.17 26.86 -3.41
C GLN A 196 3.96 25.93 -3.51
N THR A 197 3.98 24.88 -2.68
CA THR A 197 2.81 24.05 -2.40
C THR A 197 2.30 24.39 -1.00
N ARG A 198 0.98 24.56 -0.85
CA ARG A 198 0.32 24.82 0.45
C ARG A 198 -0.73 23.78 0.73
N THR A 199 -0.96 23.49 1.99
CA THR A 199 -1.98 22.54 2.43
C THR A 199 -2.81 23.12 3.56
N ALA A 200 -4.07 22.71 3.64
CA ALA A 200 -4.91 22.89 4.80
C ALA A 200 -5.27 21.52 5.37
N CYS A 201 -5.26 21.39 6.70
CA CYS A 201 -5.37 20.10 7.39
C CYS A 201 -6.69 19.93 8.14
N ASP A 202 -7.22 18.71 8.11
CA ASP A 202 -8.27 18.25 8.99
C ASP A 202 -7.63 17.73 10.28
N TYR A 203 -7.67 18.55 11.33
CA TYR A 203 -7.02 18.26 12.61
C TYR A 203 -7.65 17.11 13.39
N ARG A 204 -8.77 16.54 12.94
CA ARG A 204 -9.28 15.27 13.50
C ARG A 204 -8.32 14.12 13.19
N PHE A 205 -7.60 14.20 12.06
CA PHE A 205 -6.72 13.15 11.54
C PHE A 205 -5.29 13.61 11.29
N LEU A 206 -5.00 14.91 11.42
CA LEU A 206 -3.72 15.53 11.03
C LEU A 206 -3.38 15.23 9.56
N ALA A 207 -4.40 15.18 8.70
CA ALA A 207 -4.28 14.88 7.28
C ALA A 207 -4.69 16.09 6.42
N PRO A 208 -4.00 16.37 5.30
CA PRO A 208 -4.38 17.45 4.40
C PRO A 208 -5.73 17.17 3.74
N TRP A 209 -6.66 18.11 3.83
CA TRP A 209 -7.94 18.07 3.11
C TRP A 209 -7.93 18.96 1.87
N GLN A 210 -7.05 19.96 1.81
CA GLN A 210 -6.84 20.80 0.64
C GLN A 210 -5.34 20.91 0.35
N LEU A 211 -4.98 20.88 -0.94
CA LEU A 211 -3.66 21.16 -1.47
C LEU A 211 -3.78 22.24 -2.55
N ILE A 212 -2.91 23.25 -2.50
CA ILE A 212 -2.75 24.27 -3.52
C ILE A 212 -1.37 24.08 -4.13
N ASP A 213 -1.32 23.77 -5.43
CA ASP A 213 -0.07 23.55 -6.15
C ASP A 213 0.64 24.87 -6.50
N ALA A 214 1.82 24.77 -7.11
CA ALA A 214 2.63 25.91 -7.53
C ALA A 214 1.97 26.80 -8.58
N ASN A 215 0.99 26.28 -9.33
CA ASN A 215 0.21 27.04 -10.32
C ASN A 215 -1.05 27.67 -9.71
N GLY A 216 -1.31 27.45 -8.41
CA GLY A 216 -2.50 27.93 -7.72
C GLY A 216 -3.73 27.05 -7.91
N ASN A 217 -3.60 25.89 -8.56
CA ASN A 217 -4.71 24.93 -8.68
C ASN A 217 -4.93 24.25 -7.33
N LYS A 218 -6.19 23.96 -7.05
CA LYS A 218 -6.64 23.33 -5.81
C LYS A 218 -7.00 21.88 -6.04
N GLN A 219 -6.61 21.05 -5.10
CA GLN A 219 -7.07 19.67 -4.95
C GLN A 219 -7.67 19.54 -3.56
N GLU A 220 -8.87 19.00 -3.46
CA GLU A 220 -9.64 18.91 -2.23
C GLU A 220 -10.16 17.50 -2.01
N VAL A 221 -10.23 17.10 -0.74
CA VAL A 221 -10.83 15.85 -0.30
C VAL A 221 -11.74 16.12 0.89
N LEU A 222 -12.87 15.43 0.93
CA LEU A 222 -13.77 15.42 2.07
C LEU A 222 -13.57 14.11 2.85
N PHE A 223 -13.35 14.20 4.16
CA PHE A 223 -13.22 13.02 5.03
C PHE A 223 -14.49 12.74 5.83
N ASP A 224 -14.87 11.47 5.95
CA ASP A 224 -15.84 11.05 6.97
C ASP A 224 -15.27 11.11 8.39
N ALA A 225 -16.10 10.74 9.37
CA ALA A 225 -15.72 10.72 10.78
C ALA A 225 -14.62 9.70 11.14
N LEU A 226 -14.23 8.81 10.22
CA LEU A 226 -13.14 7.83 10.38
C LEU A 226 -11.88 8.20 9.59
N GLY A 227 -11.87 9.35 8.90
CA GLY A 227 -10.72 9.80 8.12
C GLY A 227 -10.63 9.15 6.74
N ARG A 228 -11.70 8.52 6.26
CA ARG A 228 -11.76 7.96 4.90
C ARG A 228 -12.27 9.03 3.95
N VAL A 229 -11.73 9.05 2.73
CA VAL A 229 -12.13 10.01 1.69
C VAL A 229 -13.54 9.66 1.20
N CYS A 230 -14.47 10.61 1.23
CA CYS A 230 -15.82 10.47 0.72
C CYS A 230 -16.06 11.18 -0.60
N ALA A 231 -15.33 12.26 -0.86
CA ALA A 231 -15.38 12.97 -2.13
C ALA A 231 -14.01 13.56 -2.44
N THR A 232 -13.70 13.69 -3.72
CA THR A 232 -12.53 14.44 -4.18
C THR A 232 -12.93 15.47 -5.21
N SER A 233 -12.23 16.59 -5.23
CA SER A 233 -12.42 17.64 -6.23
C SER A 233 -11.08 18.26 -6.60
N PHE A 234 -11.01 18.84 -7.80
CA PHE A 234 -9.90 19.68 -8.19
C PHE A 234 -10.37 20.74 -9.19
N TYR A 235 -9.82 21.94 -9.07
CA TYR A 235 -10.19 23.09 -9.87
C TYR A 235 -9.11 24.16 -9.80
N GLY A 236 -9.11 25.07 -10.78
CA GLY A 236 -8.07 26.06 -10.92
C GLY A 236 -8.28 26.93 -12.15
N SER A 237 -7.22 27.17 -12.89
CA SER A 237 -7.29 27.97 -14.11
C SER A 237 -6.53 27.32 -15.26
N GLU A 238 -7.12 27.39 -16.45
CA GLU A 238 -6.51 26.94 -17.70
C GLU A 238 -6.61 28.07 -18.74
N LEU A 239 -5.86 27.94 -19.84
CA LEU A 239 -6.00 28.83 -20.98
C LEU A 239 -7.09 28.29 -21.90
N ASP A 240 -7.97 29.17 -22.37
CA ASP A 240 -8.90 28.85 -23.45
C ASP A 240 -8.20 28.85 -24.83
N GLU A 241 -8.97 28.60 -25.89
CA GLU A 241 -8.48 28.60 -27.28
C GLU A 241 -7.89 29.95 -27.76
N ASN A 242 -8.09 31.03 -27.01
CA ASN A 242 -7.62 32.38 -27.30
C ASN A 242 -6.52 32.85 -26.34
N ASP A 243 -5.87 31.93 -25.62
CA ASP A 243 -4.87 32.21 -24.58
C ASP A 243 -5.40 33.08 -23.42
N ALA A 244 -6.71 33.11 -23.19
CA ALA A 244 -7.30 33.80 -22.04
C ALA A 244 -7.39 32.85 -20.84
N VAL A 245 -7.02 33.34 -19.66
CA VAL A 245 -7.11 32.58 -18.41
C VAL A 245 -8.59 32.45 -18.01
N ILE A 246 -9.07 31.22 -17.91
CA ILE A 246 -10.43 30.89 -17.49
C ILE A 246 -10.41 30.03 -16.22
N SER A 247 -11.42 30.20 -15.37
CA SER A 247 -11.66 29.30 -14.23
C SER A 247 -12.26 27.99 -14.75
N THR A 248 -11.72 26.87 -14.31
CA THR A 248 -12.08 25.54 -14.81
C THR A 248 -11.95 24.50 -13.70
N GLY A 249 -12.65 23.37 -13.84
CA GLY A 249 -12.59 22.26 -12.88
C GLY A 249 -13.92 21.83 -12.31
N PHE A 250 -13.84 20.98 -11.29
CA PHE A 250 -14.97 20.46 -10.53
C PHE A 250 -15.43 21.43 -9.43
N ASP A 251 -16.63 21.19 -8.90
CA ASP A 251 -17.17 22.00 -7.80
C ASP A 251 -16.39 21.74 -6.49
N PRO A 252 -16.15 22.75 -5.63
CA PRO A 252 -15.44 22.57 -4.37
C PRO A 252 -16.12 21.56 -3.44
N VAL A 253 -15.35 20.83 -2.63
CA VAL A 253 -15.94 19.83 -1.71
C VAL A 253 -16.80 20.46 -0.60
N ALA A 254 -16.71 21.79 -0.42
CA ALA A 254 -17.57 22.55 0.49
C ALA A 254 -19.04 22.56 0.06
N ASP A 255 -19.32 22.37 -1.24
CA ASP A 255 -20.68 22.34 -1.79
C ASP A 255 -21.29 20.93 -1.78
N TYR A 256 -20.51 19.92 -1.37
CA TYR A 256 -20.92 18.52 -1.33
C TYR A 256 -21.87 18.22 -0.16
N ASP A 257 -23.11 17.81 -0.47
CA ASP A 257 -24.09 17.36 0.53
C ASP A 257 -23.86 15.88 0.89
N ALA A 258 -23.11 15.65 1.97
CA ALA A 258 -22.90 14.31 2.53
C ALA A 258 -24.19 13.63 3.04
N GLY A 259 -25.31 14.35 3.13
CA GLY A 259 -26.63 13.83 3.50
C GLY A 259 -27.52 13.45 2.32
N ALA A 260 -27.03 13.57 1.08
CA ALA A 260 -27.81 13.27 -0.12
C ALA A 260 -28.35 11.83 -0.12
N ALA A 261 -29.57 11.64 -0.63
CA ALA A 261 -30.22 10.32 -0.67
C ALA A 261 -29.42 9.29 -1.48
N ALA A 262 -28.72 9.74 -2.53
CA ALA A 262 -27.82 8.90 -3.34
C ALA A 262 -26.64 8.32 -2.55
N LEU A 263 -26.31 8.88 -1.37
CA LEU A 263 -25.22 8.41 -0.51
C LEU A 263 -25.68 7.46 0.60
N ALA A 264 -26.98 7.16 0.69
CA ALA A 264 -27.54 6.31 1.74
C ALA A 264 -27.00 4.86 1.71
N SER A 265 -26.62 4.37 0.53
CA SER A 265 -26.00 3.07 0.32
C SER A 265 -25.24 3.05 -1.01
N ILE A 266 -24.42 2.03 -1.23
CA ILE A 266 -23.81 1.81 -2.55
C ILE A 266 -24.92 1.63 -3.61
N ASP A 267 -25.97 0.86 -3.33
CA ASP A 267 -27.08 0.67 -4.28
C ASP A 267 -27.76 1.99 -4.65
N ALA A 268 -27.98 2.89 -3.68
CA ALA A 268 -28.55 4.22 -3.96
C ALA A 268 -27.61 5.06 -4.87
N ALA A 269 -26.30 4.94 -4.69
CA ALA A 269 -25.32 5.63 -5.54
C ALA A 269 -25.24 5.01 -6.94
N LEU A 270 -25.51 3.71 -7.08
CA LEU A 270 -25.61 3.05 -8.38
C LEU A 270 -26.86 3.49 -9.15
N ASP A 271 -27.97 3.73 -8.44
CA ASP A 271 -29.24 4.19 -9.00
C ASP A 271 -29.21 5.68 -9.39
N ASP A 272 -28.50 6.51 -8.61
CA ASP A 272 -28.27 7.94 -8.91
C ASP A 272 -26.77 8.32 -8.83
N PRO A 273 -25.95 7.94 -9.83
CA PRO A 273 -24.51 8.23 -9.83
C PRO A 273 -24.19 9.72 -9.85
N ALA A 274 -25.01 10.52 -10.53
CA ALA A 274 -24.80 11.96 -10.64
C ALA A 274 -25.11 12.65 -9.30
N GLY A 275 -26.20 12.26 -8.63
CA GLY A 275 -26.54 12.72 -7.29
C GLY A 275 -25.56 12.25 -6.21
N ALA A 276 -24.82 11.17 -6.42
CA ALA A 276 -23.72 10.77 -5.53
C ALA A 276 -22.46 11.63 -5.72
N VAL A 277 -22.13 12.01 -6.95
CA VAL A 277 -20.92 12.79 -7.28
C VAL A 277 -21.10 14.31 -7.07
N GLN A 278 -22.31 14.86 -7.29
CA GLN A 278 -22.68 16.24 -6.95
C GLN A 278 -21.77 17.33 -7.54
N GLY A 279 -21.18 17.09 -8.71
CA GLY A 279 -20.27 18.04 -9.36
C GLY A 279 -18.81 17.98 -8.90
N CYS A 280 -18.49 17.16 -7.90
CA CYS A 280 -17.12 16.81 -7.54
C CYS A 280 -16.47 15.88 -8.58
N ALA A 281 -15.17 15.65 -8.48
CA ALA A 281 -14.46 14.73 -9.36
C ALA A 281 -14.82 13.26 -9.06
N SER A 282 -14.97 12.92 -7.78
CA SER A 282 -15.36 11.58 -7.37
C SER A 282 -16.14 11.54 -6.06
N ALA A 283 -16.88 10.45 -5.88
CA ALA A 283 -17.51 10.05 -4.61
C ALA A 283 -17.07 8.63 -4.22
N CYS A 284 -16.79 8.44 -2.95
CA CYS A 284 -16.28 7.20 -2.36
C CYS A 284 -17.22 6.74 -1.24
N LEU A 285 -17.77 5.53 -1.39
CA LEU A 285 -18.69 4.93 -0.43
C LEU A 285 -18.10 3.66 0.17
N TYR A 286 -18.37 3.43 1.45
CA TYR A 286 -17.85 2.29 2.20
C TYR A 286 -18.96 1.56 2.93
N GLN A 287 -19.00 0.23 2.78
CA GLN A 287 -19.87 -0.66 3.55
C GLN A 287 -19.01 -1.73 4.24
N PRO A 288 -18.25 -1.37 5.30
CA PRO A 288 -17.40 -2.32 6.04
C PRO A 288 -18.22 -3.39 6.79
N ASP A 289 -19.48 -3.09 7.09
CA ASP A 289 -20.35 -3.97 7.86
C ASP A 289 -21.31 -4.79 6.98
N SER A 290 -21.13 -4.79 5.65
CA SER A 290 -22.01 -5.49 4.70
C SER A 290 -22.13 -6.99 4.98
N TRP A 291 -21.06 -7.61 5.50
CA TRP A 291 -21.07 -9.03 5.87
C TRP A 291 -21.93 -9.35 7.09
N MET A 292 -22.34 -8.34 7.88
CA MET A 292 -23.26 -8.54 8.99
C MET A 292 -24.68 -8.86 8.51
N GLY A 293 -25.09 -8.34 7.35
CA GLY A 293 -26.50 -8.26 6.98
C GLY A 293 -27.31 -7.39 7.96
N SER A 294 -28.55 -7.07 7.61
CA SER A 294 -29.40 -6.24 8.47
C SER A 294 -30.86 -6.67 8.42
N VAL A 295 -31.58 -6.37 9.50
CA VAL A 295 -33.03 -6.46 9.59
C VAL A 295 -33.60 -5.10 9.95
N SER A 296 -34.82 -4.83 9.50
CA SER A 296 -35.52 -3.61 9.86
C SER A 296 -36.70 -3.90 10.78
N GLN A 297 -37.11 -2.90 11.56
CA GLN A 297 -38.32 -3.00 12.38
C GLN A 297 -39.58 -3.21 11.50
N ALA A 298 -39.58 -2.68 10.28
CA ALA A 298 -40.62 -2.95 9.29
C ALA A 298 -40.64 -4.42 8.84
N GLY A 299 -39.46 -5.04 8.65
CA GLY A 299 -39.35 -6.47 8.36
C GLY A 299 -39.91 -7.35 9.47
N LEU A 300 -39.70 -6.97 10.74
CA LEU A 300 -40.31 -7.67 11.89
C LEU A 300 -41.84 -7.58 11.90
N ALA A 301 -42.42 -6.49 11.40
CA ALA A 301 -43.87 -6.31 11.33
C ALA A 301 -44.55 -7.28 10.36
N ALA A 302 -43.81 -7.94 9.46
CA ALA A 302 -44.36 -9.02 8.63
C ALA A 302 -44.69 -10.29 9.44
N TYR A 303 -44.13 -10.44 10.65
CA TYR A 303 -44.27 -11.63 11.50
C TYR A 303 -45.25 -11.44 12.67
N GLY A 304 -45.78 -10.23 12.89
CA GLY A 304 -46.70 -9.93 13.97
C GLY A 304 -47.17 -8.48 13.97
N SER A 305 -47.93 -8.08 14.98
CA SER A 305 -48.39 -6.69 15.12
C SER A 305 -47.23 -5.70 15.33
N ALA A 306 -47.45 -4.42 15.03
CA ALA A 306 -46.45 -3.37 15.23
C ALA A 306 -45.93 -3.30 16.68
N ALA A 307 -46.79 -3.56 17.67
CA ALA A 307 -46.40 -3.61 19.08
C ALA A 307 -45.48 -4.80 19.38
N GLN A 308 -45.76 -5.96 18.78
CA GLN A 308 -44.89 -7.14 18.88
C GLN A 308 -43.55 -6.91 18.19
N ALA A 309 -43.54 -6.34 16.99
CA ALA A 309 -42.32 -6.01 16.26
C ALA A 309 -41.41 -5.07 17.07
N ALA A 310 -41.97 -4.04 17.74
CA ALA A 310 -41.22 -3.17 18.62
C ALA A 310 -40.65 -3.91 19.85
N ALA A 311 -41.43 -4.80 20.47
CA ALA A 311 -40.96 -5.61 21.60
C ALA A 311 -39.86 -6.60 21.17
N TRP A 312 -39.99 -7.23 20.00
CA TRP A 312 -38.99 -8.13 19.44
C TRP A 312 -37.71 -7.37 19.10
N TRP A 313 -37.79 -6.17 18.54
CA TRP A 313 -36.62 -5.32 18.30
C TRP A 313 -35.83 -5.09 19.60
N GLN A 314 -36.51 -4.72 20.69
CA GLN A 314 -35.87 -4.55 22.00
C GLN A 314 -35.30 -5.86 22.55
N ALA A 315 -35.99 -6.98 22.36
CA ALA A 315 -35.48 -8.29 22.78
C ALA A 315 -34.24 -8.73 21.98
N LEU A 316 -34.21 -8.47 20.66
CA LEU A 316 -33.04 -8.72 19.79
C LEU A 316 -31.84 -7.88 20.23
N LEU A 317 -32.06 -6.60 20.59
CA LEU A 317 -31.03 -5.72 21.13
C LEU A 317 -30.51 -6.19 22.49
N HIS A 318 -31.42 -6.50 23.42
CA HIS A 318 -31.07 -6.95 24.77
C HIS A 318 -30.32 -8.28 24.76
N ALA A 319 -30.67 -9.19 23.84
CA ALA A 319 -29.96 -10.44 23.64
C ALA A 319 -28.65 -10.30 22.85
N HIS A 320 -28.30 -9.08 22.40
CA HIS A 320 -27.15 -8.76 21.55
C HIS A 320 -27.12 -9.59 20.26
N LEU A 321 -28.29 -9.81 19.65
CA LEU A 321 -28.41 -10.48 18.35
C LEU A 321 -28.27 -9.48 17.20
N ILE A 322 -28.68 -8.23 17.42
CA ILE A 322 -28.53 -7.12 16.46
C ILE A 322 -27.85 -5.91 17.12
N ALA A 323 -27.30 -5.00 16.31
CA ALA A 323 -26.90 -3.66 16.70
C ALA A 323 -28.10 -2.67 16.62
N PRO A 324 -28.00 -1.46 17.21
CA PRO A 324 -29.10 -0.49 17.25
C PRO A 324 -29.67 -0.07 15.89
N ASP A 325 -28.89 -0.21 14.83
CA ASP A 325 -29.24 0.06 13.43
C ASP A 325 -29.76 -1.18 12.68
N GLY A 326 -29.94 -2.31 13.38
CA GLY A 326 -30.47 -3.54 12.80
C GLY A 326 -29.43 -4.49 12.22
N ARG A 327 -28.13 -4.15 12.25
CA ARG A 327 -27.07 -5.06 11.75
C ARG A 327 -26.99 -6.32 12.60
N ILE A 328 -26.98 -7.49 11.97
CA ILE A 328 -27.02 -8.78 12.67
C ILE A 328 -25.62 -9.14 13.15
N ARG A 329 -25.46 -9.35 14.45
CA ARG A 329 -24.17 -9.76 15.05
C ARG A 329 -23.93 -11.25 14.79
N SER A 330 -22.69 -11.73 14.92
CA SER A 330 -22.37 -13.16 14.79
C SER A 330 -23.21 -14.05 15.71
N ARG A 331 -23.58 -13.55 16.90
CA ARG A 331 -24.52 -14.22 17.82
C ARG A 331 -25.94 -14.33 17.26
N GLY A 332 -26.42 -13.30 16.56
CA GLY A 332 -27.71 -13.31 15.85
C GLY A 332 -27.74 -14.37 14.75
N HIS A 333 -26.67 -14.45 13.94
CA HIS A 333 -26.50 -15.50 12.94
C HIS A 333 -26.46 -16.91 13.56
N ALA A 334 -25.74 -17.08 14.68
CA ALA A 334 -25.70 -18.34 15.40
C ALA A 334 -27.08 -18.74 15.96
N TRP A 335 -27.84 -17.78 16.50
CA TRP A 335 -29.21 -18.02 16.97
C TRP A 335 -30.17 -18.37 15.84
N ALA A 336 -30.07 -17.69 14.70
CA ALA A 336 -30.91 -17.93 13.52
C ALA A 336 -30.75 -19.36 12.98
N ARG A 337 -29.54 -19.92 13.05
CA ARG A 337 -29.23 -21.31 12.61
C ARG A 337 -29.37 -22.35 13.72
N GLY A 338 -29.54 -21.90 14.96
CA GLY A 338 -29.58 -22.75 16.14
C GLY A 338 -30.99 -23.21 16.49
N THR A 339 -31.07 -23.96 17.60
CA THR A 339 -32.34 -24.43 18.18
C THR A 339 -32.66 -23.77 19.52
N THR A 340 -31.73 -22.99 20.08
CA THR A 340 -31.89 -22.35 21.39
C THR A 340 -32.95 -21.25 21.35
N ASP A 341 -33.99 -21.40 22.16
CA ASP A 341 -35.03 -20.38 22.31
C ASP A 341 -34.59 -19.29 23.28
N ILE A 342 -35.00 -18.06 23.00
CA ILE A 342 -34.74 -16.91 23.86
C ILE A 342 -36.10 -16.34 24.26
N ALA A 343 -36.32 -16.15 25.56
CA ALA A 343 -37.57 -15.62 26.08
C ALA A 343 -37.90 -14.28 25.40
N GLY A 344 -39.13 -14.15 24.88
CA GLY A 344 -39.58 -12.96 24.16
C GLY A 344 -39.22 -12.91 22.67
N LEU A 345 -38.48 -13.89 22.14
CA LEU A 345 -38.19 -14.01 20.71
C LEU A 345 -38.78 -15.30 20.13
N PRO A 346 -39.80 -15.21 19.25
CA PRO A 346 -40.35 -16.41 18.62
C PRO A 346 -39.38 -16.97 17.58
N SER A 347 -39.32 -18.31 17.50
CA SER A 347 -38.47 -19.04 16.53
C SER A 347 -38.85 -18.76 15.08
N SER A 348 -40.06 -18.26 14.80
CA SER A 348 -40.50 -17.82 13.47
C SER A 348 -39.71 -16.62 12.93
N LEU A 349 -38.96 -15.90 13.76
CA LEU A 349 -38.06 -14.82 13.32
C LEU A 349 -36.69 -15.33 12.85
N ARG A 350 -36.36 -16.60 13.08
CA ARG A 350 -35.06 -17.16 12.67
C ARG A 350 -34.81 -17.03 11.15
N PRO A 351 -35.78 -17.35 10.26
CA PRO A 351 -35.60 -17.15 8.82
C PRO A 351 -35.28 -15.71 8.45
N LEU A 352 -35.95 -14.72 9.06
CA LEU A 352 -35.69 -13.30 8.79
C LEU A 352 -34.21 -12.91 9.02
N LEU A 353 -33.57 -13.45 10.06
CA LEU A 353 -32.14 -13.20 10.33
C LEU A 353 -31.24 -14.10 9.48
N ALA A 354 -31.65 -15.34 9.19
CA ALA A 354 -30.86 -16.29 8.41
C ALA A 354 -30.77 -15.89 6.93
N ASP A 355 -31.86 -15.36 6.39
CA ASP A 355 -32.04 -15.00 4.98
C ASP A 355 -31.72 -13.53 4.71
N ALA A 356 -31.31 -12.78 5.74
CA ALA A 356 -30.87 -11.40 5.57
C ALA A 356 -29.68 -11.35 4.59
N PRO A 357 -29.75 -10.54 3.50
CA PRO A 357 -28.68 -10.48 2.51
C PRO A 357 -27.34 -10.09 3.11
N ARG A 358 -26.27 -10.72 2.61
CA ARG A 358 -24.90 -10.48 3.05
C ARG A 358 -24.01 -10.39 1.83
N SER A 359 -23.14 -9.39 1.80
CA SER A 359 -22.08 -9.28 0.80
C SER A 359 -20.75 -9.10 1.52
N PRO A 360 -19.61 -9.51 0.93
CA PRO A 360 -18.29 -9.19 1.47
C PRO A 360 -18.14 -7.68 1.69
N VAL A 361 -17.14 -7.29 2.49
CA VAL A 361 -16.80 -5.89 2.69
C VAL A 361 -16.64 -5.23 1.33
N GLN A 362 -17.31 -4.11 1.11
CA GLN A 362 -17.30 -3.47 -0.20
C GLN A 362 -17.16 -1.96 -0.12
N SER A 363 -16.48 -1.40 -1.10
CA SER A 363 -16.42 0.02 -1.36
C SER A 363 -16.77 0.31 -2.82
N ALA A 364 -17.25 1.52 -3.07
CA ALA A 364 -17.55 2.03 -4.40
C ALA A 364 -16.81 3.34 -4.62
N ILE A 365 -16.25 3.52 -5.83
CA ILE A 365 -15.73 4.79 -6.31
C ILE A 365 -16.52 5.14 -7.56
N LEU A 366 -17.14 6.31 -7.54
CA LEU A 366 -17.84 6.92 -8.66
C LEU A 366 -17.02 8.12 -9.12
N GLN A 367 -16.66 8.18 -10.40
CA GLN A 367 -15.79 9.21 -10.94
C GLN A 367 -16.39 9.83 -12.19
N ALA A 368 -16.55 11.15 -12.19
CA ALA A 368 -16.96 11.89 -13.38
C ALA A 368 -15.78 12.01 -14.37
N ASP A 369 -16.07 11.85 -15.66
CA ASP A 369 -15.07 11.96 -16.73
C ASP A 369 -14.87 13.40 -17.25
N GLN A 370 -15.72 14.33 -16.83
CA GLN A 370 -15.70 15.72 -17.27
C GLN A 370 -16.26 16.66 -16.19
N TYR A 371 -15.90 17.95 -16.30
CA TYR A 371 -16.32 18.99 -15.35
C TYR A 371 -17.82 19.31 -15.43
N PRO A 372 -18.41 19.84 -14.35
CA PRO A 372 -19.74 20.43 -14.38
C PRO A 372 -19.84 21.54 -15.44
N GLY A 373 -21.00 21.64 -16.10
CA GLY A 373 -21.24 22.68 -17.12
C GLY A 373 -20.64 22.42 -18.50
N ALA A 374 -20.03 21.25 -18.74
CA ALA A 374 -19.66 20.81 -20.09
C ALA A 374 -20.90 20.67 -21.00
N ASP A 375 -20.69 20.75 -22.32
CA ASP A 375 -21.77 20.68 -23.32
C ASP A 375 -22.52 19.35 -23.33
N THR A 376 -21.86 18.28 -22.90
CA THR A 376 -22.42 16.93 -22.75
C THR A 376 -22.70 16.65 -21.27
N ALA A 377 -23.55 15.65 -20.98
CA ALA A 377 -23.69 15.14 -19.63
C ALA A 377 -22.47 14.27 -19.27
N ALA A 378 -21.98 14.38 -18.03
CA ALA A 378 -20.84 13.61 -17.56
C ALA A 378 -21.15 12.11 -17.50
N GLN A 379 -20.20 11.29 -17.95
CA GLN A 379 -20.26 9.86 -17.70
C GLN A 379 -19.64 9.57 -16.35
N ILE A 380 -20.39 8.87 -15.50
CA ILE A 380 -19.91 8.44 -14.19
C ILE A 380 -19.37 7.01 -14.30
N ARG A 381 -18.05 6.88 -14.25
CA ARG A 381 -17.35 5.60 -14.15
C ARG A 381 -17.56 5.07 -12.73
N ILE A 382 -17.90 3.79 -12.62
CA ILE A 382 -18.16 3.16 -11.33
C ILE A 382 -17.26 1.95 -11.18
N ALA A 383 -16.49 1.94 -10.10
CA ALA A 383 -15.68 0.81 -9.67
C ALA A 383 -16.13 0.34 -8.29
N LEU A 384 -16.34 -0.97 -8.13
CA LEU A 384 -16.60 -1.63 -6.87
C LEU A 384 -15.40 -2.50 -6.51
N THR A 385 -14.96 -2.44 -5.27
CA THR A 385 -13.95 -3.37 -4.74
C THR A 385 -14.57 -4.13 -3.58
N GLN A 386 -14.41 -5.45 -3.60
CA GLN A 386 -14.84 -6.32 -2.52
C GLN A 386 -13.64 -6.97 -1.85
N SER A 387 -13.64 -7.00 -0.53
CA SER A 387 -12.59 -7.61 0.28
C SER A 387 -13.15 -8.60 1.30
N ASP A 388 -12.30 -9.53 1.73
CA ASP A 388 -12.63 -10.44 2.81
C ASP A 388 -12.36 -9.85 4.21
N GLY A 389 -12.56 -10.67 5.26
CA GLY A 389 -12.34 -10.28 6.64
C GLY A 389 -10.87 -10.05 7.05
N PHE A 390 -9.90 -10.30 6.16
CA PHE A 390 -8.49 -10.01 6.34
C PHE A 390 -8.04 -8.77 5.55
N GLY A 391 -8.96 -8.10 4.85
CA GLY A 391 -8.66 -6.94 4.01
C GLY A 391 -8.06 -7.29 2.65
N ARG A 392 -8.09 -8.56 2.25
CA ARG A 392 -7.59 -9.00 0.93
C ARG A 392 -8.66 -8.73 -0.13
N ALA A 393 -8.26 -8.22 -1.28
CA ALA A 393 -9.18 -7.98 -2.39
C ALA A 393 -9.67 -9.32 -2.98
N LEU A 394 -10.98 -9.57 -2.90
CA LEU A 394 -11.60 -10.78 -3.46
C LEU A 394 -11.89 -10.63 -4.94
N GLN A 395 -12.36 -9.46 -5.36
CA GLN A 395 -12.57 -9.10 -6.76
C GLN A 395 -12.81 -7.58 -6.89
N SER A 396 -12.58 -7.07 -8.10
CA SER A 396 -12.99 -5.74 -8.54
C SER A 396 -14.09 -5.85 -9.58
N LYS A 397 -14.97 -4.84 -9.63
CA LYS A 397 -15.95 -4.69 -10.71
C LYS A 397 -15.91 -3.30 -11.28
N GLN A 398 -16.05 -3.21 -12.59
CA GLN A 398 -16.18 -1.95 -13.29
C GLN A 398 -17.46 -1.93 -14.13
N LYS A 399 -18.25 -0.86 -14.01
CA LYS A 399 -19.41 -0.64 -14.89
C LYS A 399 -18.93 -0.52 -16.34
N ALA A 400 -19.60 -1.22 -17.24
CA ALA A 400 -19.32 -1.27 -18.67
C ALA A 400 -20.59 -1.08 -19.50
N GLU A 401 -20.39 -0.74 -20.77
CA GLU A 401 -21.48 -0.58 -21.74
C GLU A 401 -22.32 -1.86 -21.88
N PRO A 402 -23.62 -1.73 -22.21
CA PRO A 402 -24.51 -2.86 -22.43
C PRO A 402 -23.97 -3.89 -23.44
N GLY A 403 -24.46 -5.11 -23.31
CA GLY A 403 -24.12 -6.24 -24.16
C GLY A 403 -24.21 -7.57 -23.42
N ASP A 404 -23.69 -8.62 -24.04
CA ASP A 404 -23.73 -9.98 -23.52
C ASP A 404 -23.01 -10.09 -22.16
N ALA A 405 -23.69 -10.71 -21.20
CA ALA A 405 -23.17 -10.94 -19.86
C ALA A 405 -23.77 -12.22 -19.24
N TYR A 406 -23.05 -12.82 -18.29
CA TYR A 406 -23.59 -13.90 -17.48
C TYR A 406 -24.72 -13.38 -16.58
N GLN A 407 -25.79 -14.15 -16.49
CA GLN A 407 -26.95 -13.81 -15.68
C GLN A 407 -26.77 -14.27 -14.24
N VAL A 408 -26.88 -13.34 -13.29
CA VAL A 408 -26.75 -13.59 -11.86
C VAL A 408 -28.10 -13.32 -11.17
N ASP A 409 -28.47 -14.16 -10.21
CA ASP A 409 -29.65 -13.94 -9.37
C ASP A 409 -29.41 -12.89 -8.27
N ALA A 410 -30.45 -12.58 -7.50
CA ALA A 410 -30.39 -11.60 -6.41
C ALA A 410 -29.45 -12.00 -5.26
N ASP A 411 -29.14 -13.30 -5.13
CA ASP A 411 -28.27 -13.84 -4.09
C ASP A 411 -26.80 -13.93 -4.54
N GLY A 412 -26.50 -13.54 -5.79
CA GLY A 412 -25.15 -13.59 -6.34
C GLY A 412 -24.76 -14.94 -6.95
N ASN A 413 -25.71 -15.84 -7.22
CA ASN A 413 -25.45 -17.08 -7.93
C ASN A 413 -25.63 -16.89 -9.44
N VAL A 414 -24.69 -17.42 -10.21
CA VAL A 414 -24.81 -17.45 -11.67
C VAL A 414 -25.85 -18.48 -12.07
N LEU A 415 -26.79 -18.07 -12.92
CA LEU A 415 -27.81 -18.93 -13.51
C LEU A 415 -27.15 -19.87 -14.51
N LEU A 416 -27.47 -21.16 -14.41
CA LEU A 416 -26.96 -22.20 -15.30
C LEU A 416 -28.08 -22.72 -16.20
N ASP A 417 -27.72 -23.09 -17.43
CA ASP A 417 -28.60 -23.79 -18.38
C ASP A 417 -28.73 -25.29 -18.04
N ASP A 418 -29.52 -26.02 -18.83
CA ASP A 418 -29.73 -27.46 -18.66
C ASP A 418 -28.45 -28.30 -18.79
N ASN A 419 -27.37 -27.74 -19.36
CA ASN A 419 -26.05 -28.37 -19.49
C ASN A 419 -25.09 -27.99 -18.36
N GLY A 420 -25.53 -27.16 -17.41
CA GLY A 420 -24.69 -26.66 -16.32
C GLY A 420 -23.74 -25.52 -16.72
N MET A 421 -23.96 -24.89 -17.87
CA MET A 421 -23.16 -23.75 -18.34
C MET A 421 -23.83 -22.42 -17.96
N PRO A 422 -23.07 -21.33 -17.74
CA PRO A 422 -23.64 -20.01 -17.45
C PRO A 422 -24.58 -19.52 -18.54
N VAL A 423 -25.77 -19.08 -18.15
CA VAL A 423 -26.70 -18.41 -19.05
C VAL A 423 -26.11 -17.06 -19.47
N VAL A 424 -25.94 -16.86 -20.77
CA VAL A 424 -25.51 -15.59 -21.37
C VAL A 424 -26.72 -14.94 -22.01
N ALA A 425 -26.94 -13.66 -21.71
CA ALA A 425 -27.95 -12.85 -22.38
C ALA A 425 -27.48 -11.40 -22.52
N ASP A 426 -27.98 -10.73 -23.55
CA ASP A 426 -27.80 -9.30 -23.75
C ASP A 426 -28.54 -8.53 -22.65
N THR A 427 -27.85 -7.58 -22.03
CA THR A 427 -28.39 -6.67 -21.01
C THR A 427 -29.29 -5.57 -21.59
N GLY A 428 -29.39 -5.47 -22.92
CA GLY A 428 -30.26 -4.54 -23.62
C GLY A 428 -29.79 -3.11 -23.45
N THR A 429 -30.52 -2.30 -22.68
CA THR A 429 -30.11 -0.92 -22.35
C THR A 429 -29.50 -0.78 -20.96
N ALA A 430 -29.54 -1.86 -20.14
CA ALA A 430 -28.93 -1.85 -18.82
C ALA A 430 -27.41 -2.01 -18.95
N PRO A 431 -26.61 -1.37 -18.07
CA PRO A 431 -25.17 -1.60 -18.06
C PRO A 431 -24.84 -3.02 -17.63
N ARG A 432 -23.68 -3.52 -18.05
CA ARG A 432 -23.08 -4.74 -17.49
C ARG A 432 -21.87 -4.40 -16.63
N TRP A 433 -21.31 -5.40 -15.98
CA TRP A 433 -20.17 -5.24 -15.08
C TRP A 433 -19.04 -6.18 -15.50
N THR A 434 -17.84 -5.62 -15.67
CA THR A 434 -16.61 -6.40 -15.84
C THR A 434 -16.11 -6.80 -14.46
N VAL A 435 -16.05 -8.10 -14.16
CA VAL A 435 -15.39 -8.62 -12.96
C VAL A 435 -13.95 -8.93 -13.29
N SER A 436 -13.01 -8.43 -12.49
CA SER A 436 -11.57 -8.63 -12.68
C SER A 436 -10.86 -8.85 -11.35
N GLY A 437 -9.64 -9.42 -11.42
CA GLY A 437 -8.82 -9.67 -10.24
C GLY A 437 -9.51 -10.56 -9.21
N ARG A 438 -10.39 -11.47 -9.66
CA ARG A 438 -11.09 -12.36 -8.73
C ARG A 438 -10.15 -13.46 -8.26
N VAL A 439 -9.97 -13.55 -6.94
CA VAL A 439 -9.04 -14.48 -6.32
C VAL A 439 -9.70 -15.20 -5.16
N GLU A 440 -9.56 -16.52 -5.13
CA GLU A 440 -9.82 -17.32 -3.95
C GLU A 440 -8.50 -17.50 -3.17
N TYR A 441 -8.52 -17.19 -1.87
CA TYR A 441 -7.35 -17.34 -1.00
C TYR A 441 -7.51 -18.52 -0.05
N ASP A 442 -6.39 -19.12 0.33
CA ASP A 442 -6.35 -19.95 1.52
C ASP A 442 -6.35 -19.11 2.82
N ASN A 443 -6.27 -19.78 3.97
CA ASN A 443 -6.22 -19.11 5.28
C ASN A 443 -4.86 -18.44 5.58
N LYS A 444 -3.84 -18.63 4.75
CA LYS A 444 -2.53 -17.96 4.86
C LYS A 444 -2.43 -16.71 3.99
N GLY A 445 -3.41 -16.42 3.14
CA GLY A 445 -3.34 -15.31 2.18
C GLY A 445 -2.73 -15.68 0.85
N GLN A 446 -2.55 -16.97 0.58
CA GLN A 446 -2.02 -17.44 -0.68
C GLN A 446 -3.16 -17.60 -1.68
N PRO A 447 -3.04 -17.06 -2.91
CA PRO A 447 -3.97 -17.32 -3.98
C PRO A 447 -4.04 -18.83 -4.24
N ILE A 448 -5.23 -19.41 -4.29
CA ILE A 448 -5.42 -20.82 -4.69
C ILE A 448 -6.16 -20.94 -6.01
N ARG A 449 -6.98 -19.94 -6.37
CA ARG A 449 -7.61 -19.82 -7.69
C ARG A 449 -7.62 -18.38 -8.14
N GLN A 450 -7.08 -18.10 -9.31
CA GLN A 450 -7.15 -16.79 -9.95
C GLN A 450 -8.01 -16.90 -11.21
N TYR A 451 -9.14 -16.21 -11.21
CA TYR A 451 -10.14 -16.32 -12.26
C TYR A 451 -9.86 -15.34 -13.40
N GLN A 452 -10.15 -15.77 -14.63
CA GLN A 452 -10.17 -14.91 -15.80
C GLN A 452 -11.27 -13.84 -15.66
N PRO A 453 -11.11 -12.64 -16.24
CA PRO A 453 -12.17 -11.64 -16.25
C PRO A 453 -13.42 -12.09 -16.99
N TYR A 454 -14.59 -11.64 -16.54
CA TYR A 454 -15.88 -11.97 -17.17
C TYR A 454 -16.92 -10.85 -16.99
N PHE A 455 -17.96 -10.86 -17.84
CA PHE A 455 -19.09 -9.94 -17.75
C PHE A 455 -20.26 -10.54 -16.97
N ILE A 456 -20.89 -9.73 -16.11
CA ILE A 456 -22.15 -10.06 -15.43
C ILE A 456 -23.16 -8.93 -15.55
N ASN A 457 -24.45 -9.27 -15.46
CA ASN A 457 -25.55 -8.32 -15.58
C ASN A 457 -25.80 -7.47 -14.31
N ALA A 458 -25.07 -7.71 -13.21
CA ALA A 458 -25.43 -7.12 -11.91
C ALA A 458 -24.25 -6.82 -10.96
N PRO A 459 -24.37 -5.84 -10.05
CA PRO A 459 -23.27 -5.39 -9.18
C PRO A 459 -23.00 -6.30 -7.96
N GLN A 460 -23.88 -7.24 -7.61
CA GLN A 460 -23.76 -8.08 -6.40
C GLN A 460 -22.60 -9.07 -6.46
N TYR A 461 -21.91 -9.32 -5.34
CA TYR A 461 -20.81 -10.28 -5.28
C TYR A 461 -21.21 -11.65 -5.85
N VAL A 462 -20.37 -12.24 -6.71
CA VAL A 462 -20.64 -13.56 -7.29
C VAL A 462 -20.15 -14.62 -6.29
N ASN A 463 -21.03 -15.52 -5.86
CA ASN A 463 -20.70 -16.52 -4.84
C ASN A 463 -19.62 -17.49 -5.29
N ASP A 464 -18.67 -17.80 -4.40
CA ASP A 464 -17.55 -18.72 -4.69
C ASP A 464 -18.04 -20.10 -5.10
N SER A 465 -19.06 -20.62 -4.41
CA SER A 465 -19.66 -21.92 -4.74
C SER A 465 -20.23 -21.97 -6.16
N SER A 466 -20.76 -20.86 -6.67
CA SER A 466 -21.31 -20.79 -8.02
C SER A 466 -20.19 -20.83 -9.05
N ILE A 467 -19.17 -19.98 -8.91
CA ILE A 467 -18.12 -19.83 -9.94
C ILE A 467 -17.14 -21.00 -10.01
N ARG A 468 -16.92 -21.74 -8.91
CA ARG A 468 -15.98 -22.87 -8.90
C ARG A 468 -16.32 -23.98 -9.91
N ASN A 469 -17.56 -24.03 -10.40
CA ASN A 469 -18.03 -25.06 -11.32
C ASN A 469 -17.86 -24.71 -12.80
N TRP A 470 -17.82 -23.43 -13.15
CA TRP A 470 -17.82 -22.97 -14.57
C TRP A 470 -16.76 -21.91 -14.88
N GLY A 471 -16.24 -21.22 -13.86
CA GLY A 471 -15.29 -20.14 -14.03
C GLY A 471 -13.92 -20.67 -14.42
N TYR A 472 -13.35 -20.12 -15.49
CA TYR A 472 -11.98 -20.37 -15.90
C TYR A 472 -11.02 -19.76 -14.88
N ALA A 473 -10.26 -20.61 -14.18
CA ALA A 473 -9.27 -20.18 -13.21
C ALA A 473 -7.98 -20.99 -13.31
N ASP A 474 -6.86 -20.30 -13.12
CA ASP A 474 -5.59 -20.93 -12.84
C ASP A 474 -5.60 -21.34 -11.35
N THR A 475 -5.23 -22.59 -11.06
CA THR A 475 -5.15 -23.13 -9.71
C THR A 475 -3.70 -23.16 -9.24
N HIS A 476 -3.41 -22.44 -8.16
CA HIS A 476 -2.07 -22.23 -7.64
C HIS A 476 -1.81 -23.11 -6.42
N TYR A 477 -0.64 -23.73 -6.35
CA TYR A 477 -0.24 -24.60 -5.26
C TYR A 477 1.05 -24.09 -4.63
N HIS A 478 1.04 -24.08 -3.31
CA HIS A 478 2.13 -23.55 -2.50
C HIS A 478 2.75 -24.66 -1.65
N ASP A 479 4.05 -24.58 -1.42
CA ASP A 479 4.74 -25.45 -0.47
C ASP A 479 4.55 -24.99 0.99
N ALA A 480 5.23 -25.66 1.92
CA ALA A 480 5.15 -25.33 3.35
C ALA A 480 5.73 -23.94 3.69
N LEU A 481 6.70 -23.45 2.90
CA LEU A 481 7.31 -22.13 3.04
C LEU A 481 6.48 -21.03 2.38
N GLY A 482 5.49 -21.41 1.58
CA GLY A 482 4.57 -20.51 0.89
C GLY A 482 5.05 -20.03 -0.47
N ARG A 483 5.99 -20.76 -1.08
CA ARG A 483 6.43 -20.52 -2.46
C ARG A 483 5.47 -21.22 -3.41
N GLU A 484 5.15 -20.58 -4.53
CA GLU A 484 4.37 -21.21 -5.60
C GLU A 484 5.23 -22.26 -6.30
N ILE A 485 4.79 -23.51 -6.26
CA ILE A 485 5.53 -24.65 -6.84
C ILE A 485 4.83 -25.23 -8.06
N ARG A 486 3.56 -24.90 -8.26
CA ARG A 486 2.74 -25.46 -9.32
C ARG A 486 1.56 -24.57 -9.63
N VAL A 487 1.30 -24.38 -10.93
CA VAL A 487 0.06 -23.77 -11.44
C VAL A 487 -0.58 -24.71 -12.44
N VAL A 488 -1.85 -25.03 -12.25
CA VAL A 488 -2.67 -25.71 -13.25
C VAL A 488 -3.53 -24.64 -13.92
N THR A 489 -3.26 -24.37 -15.20
CA THR A 489 -3.97 -23.34 -15.97
C THR A 489 -5.45 -23.69 -16.15
N ALA A 490 -6.27 -22.70 -16.49
CA ALA A 490 -7.68 -22.94 -16.80
C ALA A 490 -7.91 -23.97 -17.93
N LEU A 491 -6.96 -24.13 -18.86
CA LEU A 491 -6.99 -25.13 -19.93
C LEU A 491 -6.49 -26.52 -19.49
N GLY A 492 -6.01 -26.65 -18.25
CA GLY A 492 -5.52 -27.89 -17.68
C GLY A 492 -4.04 -28.19 -17.94
N TYR A 493 -3.30 -27.28 -18.58
CA TYR A 493 -1.84 -27.34 -18.68
C TYR A 493 -1.18 -26.98 -17.35
N LEU A 494 0.09 -27.37 -17.20
CA LEU A 494 0.82 -27.32 -15.95
C LEU A 494 2.05 -26.41 -16.10
N ARG A 495 2.25 -25.49 -15.15
CA ARG A 495 3.55 -24.86 -14.88
C ARG A 495 4.08 -25.41 -13.56
N ARG A 496 5.38 -25.66 -13.47
CA ARG A 496 6.00 -26.21 -12.26
C ARG A 496 7.29 -25.45 -11.94
N HIS A 497 7.44 -25.10 -10.67
CA HIS A 497 8.66 -24.49 -10.12
C HIS A 497 9.22 -25.40 -9.03
N SER A 498 10.50 -25.74 -9.14
CA SER A 498 11.19 -26.60 -8.18
C SER A 498 12.44 -25.91 -7.64
N ASP A 499 12.43 -25.62 -6.35
CA ASP A 499 13.59 -25.08 -5.64
C ASP A 499 14.50 -26.20 -5.11
N TYR A 500 15.78 -26.13 -5.50
CA TYR A 500 16.86 -26.91 -4.91
C TYR A 500 17.88 -25.96 -4.26
N PRO A 501 18.75 -26.47 -3.35
CA PRO A 501 19.69 -25.59 -2.64
C PRO A 501 20.65 -24.78 -3.54
N TRP A 502 20.88 -25.24 -4.78
CA TRP A 502 21.91 -24.69 -5.67
C TRP A 502 21.38 -24.21 -7.01
N PHE A 503 20.12 -24.48 -7.32
CA PHE A 503 19.45 -24.07 -8.56
C PHE A 503 17.94 -24.18 -8.39
N SER A 504 17.20 -23.45 -9.21
CA SER A 504 15.78 -23.66 -9.42
C SER A 504 15.55 -24.27 -10.80
N VAL A 505 14.40 -24.92 -10.97
CA VAL A 505 13.93 -25.40 -12.27
C VAL A 505 12.55 -24.82 -12.51
N ASP A 506 12.41 -24.12 -13.62
CA ASP A 506 11.15 -23.58 -14.13
C ASP A 506 10.75 -24.40 -15.36
N GLU A 507 9.57 -25.02 -15.29
CA GLU A 507 8.98 -25.80 -16.38
C GLU A 507 7.67 -25.13 -16.81
N ASP A 508 7.58 -24.77 -18.08
CA ASP A 508 6.39 -24.15 -18.65
C ASP A 508 5.35 -25.21 -19.10
N GLU A 509 4.26 -24.74 -19.72
CA GLU A 509 3.21 -25.60 -20.23
C GLU A 509 3.68 -26.60 -21.30
N ASN A 510 4.70 -26.25 -22.08
CA ASN A 510 5.27 -27.12 -23.12
C ASN A 510 6.18 -28.18 -22.52
N ASP A 511 7.02 -27.80 -21.54
CA ASP A 511 7.92 -28.72 -20.84
C ASP A 511 7.14 -29.86 -20.15
N THR A 512 6.02 -29.53 -19.54
CA THR A 512 5.16 -30.50 -18.84
C THR A 512 4.09 -31.16 -19.72
N LEU A 513 3.97 -30.76 -20.99
CA LEU A 513 2.88 -31.18 -21.89
C LEU A 513 2.75 -32.70 -22.00
N SER A 514 3.89 -33.40 -22.16
CA SER A 514 3.89 -34.86 -22.33
C SER A 514 3.37 -35.60 -21.09
N GLU A 515 3.65 -35.07 -19.88
CA GLU A 515 3.14 -35.59 -18.61
C GLU A 515 1.62 -35.40 -18.53
N VAL A 516 1.14 -34.19 -18.84
CA VAL A 516 -0.29 -33.83 -18.80
C VAL A 516 -1.10 -34.67 -19.78
N LEU A 517 -0.67 -34.78 -21.04
CA LEU A 517 -1.37 -35.57 -22.06
C LEU A 517 -1.42 -37.06 -21.71
N SER A 518 -0.34 -37.60 -21.13
CA SER A 518 -0.30 -39.00 -20.67
C SER A 518 -1.28 -39.26 -19.53
N ALA A 519 -1.42 -38.32 -18.59
CA ALA A 519 -2.36 -38.42 -17.48
C ALA A 519 -3.83 -38.27 -17.92
N GLN A 520 -4.10 -37.46 -18.94
CA GLN A 520 -5.45 -37.27 -19.49
C GLN A 520 -5.92 -38.47 -20.31
N GLY A 521 -5.04 -39.11 -21.09
CA GLY A 521 -5.38 -40.31 -21.87
C GLY A 521 -5.61 -41.59 -21.04
N ALA A 522 -5.29 -41.56 -19.74
CA ALA A 522 -5.49 -42.67 -18.81
C ALA A 522 -6.79 -42.54 -17.97
N ARG A 523 -7.52 -41.43 -18.10
CA ARG A 523 -8.87 -41.23 -17.52
C ARG A 523 -9.93 -41.46 -18.59
#